data_AF-A0AB38CVV8-F1
#
_entry.id   AF-A0AB38CVV8-F1
#
_cell.length_a   1.000
_cell.length_b   1.000
_cell.length_c   1.000
_cell.angle_alpha   90.00
_cell.angle_beta   90.00
_cell.angle_gamma   90.00
#
_symmetry.space_group_name_H-M   'P 1'
#
loop_
_entity.id
_entity.type
_entity.pdbx_description
1 polymer ?
#
loop_
_entity_poly.entity_id
_entity_poly.type
_entity_poly.pdbx_seq_one_letter_code
_entity_poly.pdbx_strand_id
1 'polypeptide(L)'
;MEADWARLLSENWPTLTLVAALLFGIYVCVRFLVLTFDSVSRALGPVGKFIRSRRAISKAEADGLRRQVGYLDGQVRSLLYRDECYFAYMLADQEWHHRHELLAAANGWTFEPHLPFLAFRDRWMRERGLEKELELWR
;
A
#
# COMPACT_ATOMS: atom_id res chain seq x y z
N MET A 1 -37.30 40.49 28.31
CA MET A 1 -36.37 39.79 27.38
C MET A 1 -35.66 38.62 28.04
N GLU A 2 -34.71 38.79 28.97
CA GLU A 2 -34.03 37.63 29.60
C GLU A 2 -34.99 36.72 30.39
N ALA A 3 -35.92 37.32 31.16
CA ALA A 3 -36.95 36.58 31.89
C ALA A 3 -37.93 35.82 30.98
N ASP A 4 -38.16 36.31 29.76
CA ASP A 4 -39.04 35.66 28.77
C ASP A 4 -38.37 34.46 28.10
N TRP A 5 -37.06 34.59 27.80
CA TRP A 5 -36.25 33.48 27.29
C TRP A 5 -36.09 32.36 28.31
N ALA A 6 -35.83 32.71 29.57
CA ALA A 6 -35.69 31.74 30.65
C ALA A 6 -36.98 30.94 30.87
N ARG A 7 -38.14 31.59 30.74
CA ARG A 7 -39.46 30.96 30.85
C ARG A 7 -39.79 30.09 29.63
N LEU A 8 -39.50 30.56 28.42
CA LEU A 8 -39.66 29.76 27.20
C LEU A 8 -38.81 28.49 27.23
N LEU A 9 -37.55 28.60 27.69
CA LEU A 9 -36.64 27.48 27.82
C LEU A 9 -37.08 26.51 28.92
N SER A 10 -37.55 26.98 30.08
CA SER A 10 -37.93 26.10 31.19
C SER A 10 -39.27 25.39 30.95
N GLU A 11 -40.24 26.05 30.31
CA GLU A 11 -41.56 25.46 30.02
C GLU A 11 -41.53 24.52 28.80
N ASN A 12 -40.64 24.75 27.82
CA ASN A 12 -40.60 24.00 26.56
C ASN A 12 -39.29 23.21 26.34
N TRP A 13 -38.46 23.00 27.37
CA TRP A 13 -37.18 22.29 27.20
C TRP A 13 -37.30 20.90 26.54
N PRO A 14 -38.34 20.06 26.77
CA PRO A 14 -38.41 18.75 26.15
C PRO A 14 -38.65 18.82 24.64
N THR A 15 -39.51 19.74 24.20
CA THR A 15 -39.79 19.94 22.77
C THR A 15 -38.60 20.58 22.07
N LEU A 16 -37.94 21.57 22.71
CA LEU A 16 -36.72 22.19 22.18
C LEU A 16 -35.57 21.20 22.04
N THR A 17 -35.37 20.32 23.03
CA THR A 17 -34.33 19.27 22.95
C THR A 17 -34.64 18.24 21.87
N LEU A 18 -35.89 17.84 21.70
CA LEU A 18 -36.30 16.93 20.64
C LEU A 18 -36.09 17.52 19.24
N VAL A 19 -36.43 18.80 19.05
CA VAL A 19 -36.18 19.52 17.80
C VAL A 19 -34.67 19.64 17.53
N ALA A 20 -33.87 19.98 18.54
CA ALA A 20 -32.42 20.06 18.41
C ALA A 20 -31.80 18.69 18.04
N ALA A 21 -32.24 17.62 18.68
CA ALA A 21 -31.79 16.25 18.38
C ALA A 21 -32.17 15.83 16.95
N LEU A 22 -33.37 16.17 16.49
CA LEU A 22 -33.80 15.91 15.11
C LEU A 22 -32.95 16.66 14.10
N LEU A 23 -32.70 17.96 14.30
CA LEU A 23 -31.85 18.77 13.43
C LEU A 23 -30.42 18.23 13.39
N PHE A 24 -29.89 17.80 14.54
CA PHE A 24 -28.58 17.17 14.63
C PHE A 24 -28.55 15.84 13.87
N GLY A 25 -29.56 14.99 14.03
CA GLY A 25 -29.69 13.74 13.29
C GLY A 25 -29.72 13.97 11.77
N ILE A 26 -30.54 14.92 11.30
CA ILE A 26 -30.60 15.32 9.89
C ILE A 26 -29.23 15.80 9.41
N TYR A 27 -28.55 16.64 10.20
CA TYR A 27 -27.20 17.11 9.87
C TYR A 27 -26.21 15.96 9.70
N VAL A 28 -26.21 14.98 10.61
CA VAL A 28 -25.33 13.80 10.53
C VAL A 28 -25.65 12.96 9.30
N CYS A 29 -26.93 12.69 9.02
CA CYS A 29 -27.36 11.93 7.84
C CYS A 29 -26.97 12.65 6.54
N VAL A 30 -27.23 13.94 6.42
CA VAL A 30 -26.87 14.75 5.26
C VAL A 30 -25.35 14.76 5.07
N ARG A 31 -24.59 14.98 6.15
CA ARG A 31 -23.13 14.95 6.11
C ARG A 31 -22.61 13.60 5.65
N PHE A 32 -23.15 12.50 6.16
CA PHE A 32 -22.78 11.15 5.74
C PHE A 32 -23.08 10.93 4.26
N LEU A 33 -24.27 11.29 3.80
CA LEU A 33 -24.68 11.13 2.40
C LEU A 33 -23.83 11.98 1.44
N VAL A 34 -23.49 13.23 1.80
CA VAL A 34 -22.59 14.09 1.02
C VAL A 34 -21.19 13.48 0.89
N LEU A 35 -20.69 12.88 1.96
CA LEU A 35 -19.35 12.30 1.98
C LEU A 35 -19.28 10.97 1.21
N THR A 36 -20.38 10.22 1.14
CA THR A 36 -20.44 8.92 0.45
C THR A 36 -20.84 9.06 -1.02
N PHE A 37 -21.78 9.95 -1.34
CA PHE A 37 -22.38 10.06 -2.67
C PHE A 37 -22.10 11.41 -3.34
N ASP A 38 -21.50 11.38 -4.53
CA ASP A 38 -21.18 12.60 -5.29
C ASP A 38 -22.42 13.34 -5.79
N SER A 39 -23.50 12.60 -6.11
CA SER A 39 -24.80 13.17 -6.49
C SER A 39 -25.41 14.05 -5.40
N VAL A 40 -25.33 13.61 -4.13
CA VAL A 40 -25.86 14.35 -2.97
C VAL A 40 -25.02 15.59 -2.70
N SER A 41 -23.69 15.48 -2.81
CA SER A 41 -22.80 16.65 -2.69
C SER A 41 -23.08 17.71 -3.75
N ARG A 42 -23.42 17.32 -4.99
CA ARG A 42 -23.75 18.27 -6.07
C ARG A 42 -25.11 18.92 -5.84
N ALA A 43 -26.11 18.15 -5.38
CA ALA A 43 -27.45 18.66 -5.08
C ALA A 43 -27.45 19.74 -3.98
N LEU A 44 -26.57 19.61 -2.97
CA LEU A 44 -26.42 20.58 -1.88
C LEU A 44 -25.52 21.79 -2.23
N GLY A 45 -25.02 21.87 -3.46
CA GLY A 45 -24.28 23.01 -3.99
C GLY A 45 -23.04 23.39 -3.16
N PRO A 46 -22.91 24.64 -2.67
CA PRO A 46 -21.70 25.13 -2.01
C PRO A 46 -21.41 24.45 -0.66
N VAL A 47 -22.47 24.08 0.09
CA VAL A 47 -22.32 23.41 1.40
C VAL A 47 -21.76 22.00 1.22
N GLY A 48 -22.26 21.26 0.23
CA GLY A 48 -21.73 19.94 -0.10
C GLY A 48 -20.26 20.00 -0.51
N LYS A 49 -19.89 20.98 -1.36
CA LYS A 49 -18.50 21.23 -1.76
C LYS A 49 -17.59 21.55 -0.57
N PHE A 50 -18.03 22.37 0.38
CA PHE A 50 -17.26 22.72 1.58
C PHE A 50 -17.04 21.54 2.52
N ILE A 51 -18.06 20.69 2.73
CA ILE A 51 -17.93 19.49 3.55
C ILE A 51 -16.97 18.49 2.89
N ARG A 52 -17.04 18.34 1.57
CA ARG A 52 -16.18 17.42 0.81
C ARG A 52 -14.74 17.90 0.72
N SER A 53 -14.49 19.20 0.56
CA SER A 53 -13.13 19.75 0.49
C SER A 53 -12.33 19.52 1.78
N ARG A 54 -12.99 19.34 2.93
CA ARG A 54 -12.35 18.97 4.21
C ARG A 54 -11.93 17.50 4.30
N ARG A 55 -12.43 16.61 3.43
CA ARG A 55 -12.04 15.18 3.38
C ARG A 55 -11.30 14.82 2.09
N ALA A 56 -11.38 15.66 1.05
CA ALA A 56 -10.62 15.44 -0.18
C ALA A 56 -9.14 15.37 0.22
N ILE A 57 -8.55 14.17 0.05
CA ILE A 57 -7.12 13.94 0.20
C ILE A 57 -6.45 15.08 -0.55
N SER A 58 -5.66 15.87 0.18
CA SER A 58 -5.02 17.01 -0.46
C SER A 58 -4.13 16.49 -1.58
N LYS A 59 -3.95 17.28 -2.64
CA LYS A 59 -3.04 16.88 -3.73
C LYS A 59 -1.67 16.47 -3.18
N ALA A 60 -1.19 17.14 -2.13
CA ALA A 60 0.05 16.82 -1.44
C ALA A 60 0.03 15.44 -0.77
N GLU A 61 -1.06 15.06 -0.09
CA GLU A 61 -1.21 13.73 0.50
C GLU A 61 -1.31 12.64 -0.57
N ALA A 62 -2.05 12.89 -1.66
CA ALA A 62 -2.17 11.96 -2.77
C ALA A 62 -0.80 11.74 -3.46
N ASP A 63 -0.04 12.81 -3.67
CA ASP A 63 1.30 12.72 -4.25
C ASP A 63 2.29 12.05 -3.28
N GLY A 64 2.14 12.26 -1.96
CA GLY A 64 2.88 11.54 -0.93
C GLY A 64 2.63 10.04 -0.98
N LEU A 65 1.36 9.62 -1.03
CA LEU A 65 0.99 8.20 -1.16
C LEU A 65 1.53 7.59 -2.45
N ARG A 66 1.49 8.30 -3.58
CA ARG A 66 2.07 7.82 -4.85
C ARG A 66 3.57 7.57 -4.75
N ARG A 67 4.31 8.45 -4.07
CA ARG A 67 5.76 8.25 -3.84
C ARG A 67 6.01 7.03 -2.96
N GLN A 68 5.22 6.85 -1.90
CA GLN A 68 5.35 5.68 -1.02
C GLN A 68 5.07 4.38 -1.77
N VAL A 69 4.02 4.34 -2.59
CA VAL A 69 3.69 3.18 -3.43
C VAL A 69 4.82 2.89 -4.41
N GLY A 70 5.36 3.90 -5.10
CA GLY A 70 6.48 3.72 -6.02
C GLY A 70 7.76 3.22 -5.32
N TYR A 71 8.02 3.70 -4.11
CA TYR A 71 9.14 3.22 -3.29
C TYR A 71 8.96 1.74 -2.89
N LEU A 72 7.77 1.37 -2.42
CA LEU A 72 7.46 0.00 -2.03
C LEU A 72 7.49 -0.96 -3.23
N ASP A 73 6.99 -0.55 -4.39
CA ASP A 73 7.08 -1.33 -5.64
C ASP A 73 8.54 -1.63 -5.99
N GLY A 74 9.42 -0.63 -5.89
CA GLY A 74 10.86 -0.81 -6.10
C GLY A 74 11.47 -1.84 -5.14
N GLN A 75 11.14 -1.76 -3.85
CA GLN A 75 11.62 -2.71 -2.84
C GLN A 75 11.14 -4.14 -3.10
N VAL A 76 9.85 -4.31 -3.41
CA VAL A 76 9.26 -5.62 -3.72
C VAL A 76 9.91 -6.23 -4.96
N ARG A 77 10.11 -5.45 -6.02
CA ARG A 77 10.78 -5.96 -7.23
C ARG A 77 12.22 -6.39 -6.97
N SER A 78 12.97 -5.64 -6.16
CA SER A 78 14.34 -6.02 -5.80
C SER A 78 14.38 -7.33 -4.98
N LEU A 79 13.43 -7.51 -4.06
CA LEU A 79 13.29 -8.77 -3.31
C LEU A 79 12.90 -9.95 -4.21
N LEU A 80 12.02 -9.75 -5.19
CA LEU A 80 11.65 -10.80 -6.15
C LEU A 80 12.85 -11.26 -6.97
N TYR A 81 13.66 -10.33 -7.50
CA TYR A 81 14.89 -10.71 -8.21
C TYR A 81 15.87 -11.47 -7.33
N ARG A 82 15.86 -11.18 -6.02
CA ARG A 82 16.67 -11.89 -5.04
C ARG A 82 16.23 -13.33 -4.89
N ASP A 83 14.95 -13.55 -4.68
CA ASP A 83 14.40 -14.90 -4.55
C ASP A 83 14.58 -15.70 -5.84
N GLU A 84 14.37 -15.09 -7.00
CA GLU A 84 14.60 -15.70 -8.31
C GLU A 84 16.07 -16.15 -8.48
N CYS A 85 17.03 -15.29 -8.12
CA CYS A 85 18.45 -15.63 -8.20
C CYS A 85 18.82 -16.76 -7.24
N TYR A 86 18.30 -16.75 -6.00
CA TYR A 86 18.53 -17.83 -5.04
C TYR A 86 17.94 -19.15 -5.54
N PHE A 87 16.72 -19.13 -6.05
CA PHE A 87 16.08 -20.33 -6.58
C PHE A 87 16.84 -20.89 -7.79
N ALA A 88 17.25 -20.02 -8.73
CA ALA A 88 18.06 -20.44 -9.87
C ALA A 88 19.41 -21.03 -9.44
N TYR A 89 20.03 -20.48 -8.40
CA TYR A 89 21.26 -21.03 -7.84
C TYR A 89 21.05 -22.41 -7.23
N MET A 90 20.00 -22.59 -6.42
CA MET A 90 19.66 -23.88 -5.81
C MET A 90 19.45 -24.98 -6.87
N LEU A 91 18.78 -24.66 -7.98
CA LEU A 91 18.61 -25.59 -9.08
C LEU A 91 19.95 -25.95 -9.75
N ALA A 92 20.79 -24.95 -10.02
CA ALA A 92 22.11 -25.17 -10.62
C ALA A 92 23.04 -25.97 -9.70
N ASP A 93 22.98 -25.71 -8.40
CA ASP A 93 23.73 -26.42 -7.35
C ASP A 93 23.29 -27.89 -7.25
N GLN A 94 21.98 -28.14 -7.21
CA GLN A 94 21.43 -29.48 -7.19
C GLN A 94 21.79 -30.27 -8.45
N GLU A 95 21.74 -29.63 -9.63
CA GLU A 95 22.14 -30.25 -10.89
C GLU A 95 23.64 -30.56 -10.92
N TRP A 96 24.47 -29.67 -10.38
CA TRP A 96 25.90 -29.92 -10.23
C TRP A 96 26.15 -31.12 -9.31
N HIS A 97 25.50 -31.18 -8.13
CA HIS A 97 25.60 -32.30 -7.21
C HIS A 97 25.18 -33.62 -7.86
N HIS A 98 24.07 -33.62 -8.59
CA HIS A 98 23.60 -34.82 -9.29
C HIS A 98 24.59 -35.30 -10.34
N ARG A 99 25.11 -34.39 -11.19
CA ARG A 99 26.16 -34.73 -12.17
C ARG A 99 27.44 -35.19 -11.50
N HIS A 100 27.81 -34.58 -10.38
CA HIS A 100 28.98 -34.93 -9.58
C HIS A 100 28.89 -36.36 -9.04
N GLU A 101 27.73 -36.76 -8.50
CA GLU A 101 27.47 -38.13 -8.04
C GLU A 101 27.54 -39.14 -9.19
N LEU A 102 26.93 -38.83 -10.33
CA LEU A 102 26.94 -39.70 -11.51
C LEU A 102 28.35 -39.87 -12.11
N LEU A 103 29.11 -38.78 -12.24
CA LEU A 103 30.48 -38.81 -12.77
C LEU A 103 31.45 -39.51 -11.82
N ALA A 104 31.29 -39.32 -10.50
CA ALA A 104 32.06 -40.03 -9.49
C ALA A 104 31.83 -41.55 -9.56
N ALA A 105 30.58 -41.97 -9.79
CA ALA A 105 30.24 -43.38 -9.96
C ALA A 105 30.80 -43.98 -11.27
N ALA A 106 30.91 -43.19 -12.34
CA ALA A 106 31.27 -43.68 -13.67
C ALA A 106 32.79 -43.63 -13.98
N ASN A 107 33.49 -42.58 -13.56
CA ASN A 107 34.85 -42.26 -14.06
C ASN A 107 35.90 -42.00 -12.96
N GLY A 108 35.56 -42.15 -11.68
CA GLY A 108 36.47 -41.82 -10.58
C GLY A 108 36.49 -40.32 -10.23
N TRP A 109 37.60 -39.83 -9.64
CA TRP A 109 37.67 -38.54 -8.93
C TRP A 109 38.03 -37.32 -9.80
N THR A 110 37.55 -37.26 -11.05
CA THR A 110 37.71 -36.05 -11.90
C THR A 110 36.44 -35.21 -11.84
N PHE A 111 36.52 -34.03 -11.23
CA PHE A 111 35.33 -33.23 -10.90
C PHE A 111 35.29 -31.88 -11.63
N GLU A 112 34.09 -31.48 -12.04
CA GLU A 112 33.83 -30.10 -12.45
C GLU A 112 33.84 -29.19 -11.21
N PRO A 113 34.49 -28.02 -11.26
CA PRO A 113 34.51 -27.09 -10.14
C PRO A 113 33.10 -26.57 -9.85
N HIS A 114 32.73 -26.57 -8.56
CA HIS A 114 31.50 -25.94 -8.08
C HIS A 114 31.55 -24.43 -8.30
N LEU A 115 30.41 -23.82 -8.66
CA LEU A 115 30.30 -22.38 -8.83
C LEU A 115 29.81 -21.73 -7.52
N PRO A 116 30.61 -20.87 -6.87
CA PRO A 116 30.17 -20.14 -5.68
C PRO A 116 28.99 -19.22 -5.98
N PHE A 117 28.08 -19.06 -5.02
CA PHE A 117 26.87 -18.24 -5.18
C PHE A 117 27.14 -16.82 -5.70
N LEU A 118 28.15 -16.13 -5.18
CA LEU A 118 28.45 -14.76 -5.59
C LEU A 118 28.86 -14.68 -7.07
N ALA A 119 29.64 -15.66 -7.55
CA ALA A 119 30.02 -15.74 -8.95
C ALA A 119 28.82 -16.07 -9.85
N PHE A 120 27.93 -16.96 -9.39
CA PHE A 120 26.67 -17.26 -10.07
C PHE A 120 25.77 -16.02 -10.16
N ARG A 121 25.53 -15.34 -9.04
CA ARG A 121 24.72 -14.12 -8.96
C ARG A 121 25.22 -13.05 -9.92
N ASP A 122 26.52 -12.76 -9.89
CA ASP A 122 27.11 -11.71 -10.72
C ASP A 122 26.99 -12.02 -12.21
N ARG A 123 27.05 -13.30 -12.58
CA ARG A 123 26.78 -13.75 -13.96
C ARG A 123 25.30 -13.66 -14.31
N TRP A 124 24.43 -14.18 -13.43
CA TRP A 124 22.97 -14.23 -13.61
C TRP A 124 22.35 -12.84 -13.79
N MET A 125 22.83 -11.86 -13.01
CA MET A 125 22.41 -10.46 -13.10
C MET A 125 22.85 -9.79 -14.41
N ARG A 126 24.11 -10.03 -14.83
CA ARG A 126 24.65 -9.50 -16.09
C ARG A 126 23.90 -10.04 -17.31
N GLU A 127 23.63 -11.35 -17.33
CA GLU A 127 22.86 -12.00 -18.39
C GLU A 127 21.43 -11.45 -18.54
N ARG A 128 20.87 -10.85 -17.48
CA ARG A 128 19.52 -10.28 -17.45
C ARG A 128 19.48 -8.75 -17.51
N GLY A 129 20.64 -8.09 -17.60
CA GLY A 129 20.72 -6.62 -17.59
C GLY A 129 20.32 -5.97 -16.26
N LEU A 130 20.41 -6.70 -15.14
CA LEU A 130 20.03 -6.26 -13.80
C LEU A 130 21.20 -5.69 -13.00
N GLU A 131 22.23 -5.16 -13.68
CA GLU A 131 23.46 -4.65 -13.06
C GLU A 131 23.22 -3.53 -12.04
N LYS A 132 22.15 -2.75 -12.22
CA LYS A 132 21.74 -1.68 -11.30
C LYS A 132 21.19 -2.21 -9.97
N GLU A 133 20.58 -3.39 -9.98
CA GLU A 133 20.08 -4.05 -8.76
C GLU A 133 21.22 -4.63 -7.92
N LEU A 134 22.38 -4.86 -8.53
CA LEU A 134 23.59 -5.40 -7.89
C LEU A 134 24.17 -4.45 -6.84
N GLU A 135 23.97 -3.13 -7.00
CA GLU A 135 24.36 -2.12 -6.01
C GLU A 135 23.48 -2.16 -4.75
N LEU A 136 22.21 -2.54 -4.88
CA LEU A 136 21.28 -2.67 -3.75
C LEU A 136 21.57 -3.92 -2.88
N TRP A 137 22.41 -4.83 -3.36
CA TRP A 137 22.74 -6.09 -2.70
C TRP A 137 24.13 -6.10 -2.02
N ARG A 138 24.82 -4.95 -1.98
CA ARG A 138 26.05 -4.77 -1.18
C ARG A 138 25.71 -4.51 0.27
#